data_AF-A0AAW1WZV3-F1
#
_entry.id   AF-A0AAW1WZV3-F1
#
_cell.length_a   1.000
_cell.length_b   1.000
_cell.length_c   1.000
_cell.angle_alpha   90.00
_cell.angle_beta   90.00
_cell.angle_gamma   90.00
#
_symmetry.space_group_name_H-M   'P 1'
#
loop_
_entity.id
_entity.type
_entity.pdbx_description
1 polymer ?
#
loop_
_entity_poly.entity_id
_entity_poly.type
_entity_poly.pdbx_seq_one_letter_code
_entity_poly.pdbx_strand_id
1 'polypeptide(L)' 'MEGRGCSPDGWTYNIIIRGCINNNEISRAMGLIHQMVESGFSADAMTVELIIDLLSNDKVDPDLLPLLKNS' A
#
# COMPACT_ATOMS: atom_id res chain seq x y z
N MET A 1 16.03 -25.24 2.09
CA MET A 1 15.75 -24.18 3.09
C MET A 1 14.33 -23.74 2.86
N GLU A 2 13.39 -24.35 3.56
CA GLU A 2 12.01 -23.89 3.56
C GLU A 2 12.02 -22.56 4.33
N GLY A 3 11.90 -21.46 3.60
CA GLY A 3 11.95 -20.12 4.18
C GLY A 3 10.80 -19.98 5.17
N ARG A 4 11.13 -19.94 6.46
CA ARG A 4 10.24 -19.37 7.47
C ARG A 4 10.16 -17.87 7.21
N GLY A 5 9.37 -17.50 6.20
CA GLY A 5 9.07 -16.10 5.94
C GLY A 5 8.32 -15.56 7.15
N CYS A 6 8.89 -14.54 7.80
CA CYS A 6 8.12 -13.74 8.74
C CYS A 6 7.05 -13.01 7.93
N SER A 7 5.80 -13.07 8.37
CA SER A 7 4.73 -12.26 7.79
C SER A 7 5.03 -10.78 8.07
N PRO A 8 4.94 -9.90 7.06
CA PRO A 8 5.05 -8.47 7.28
C PRO A 8 3.97 -8.01 8.27
N ASP A 9 4.34 -7.10 9.16
CA ASP A 9 3.38 -6.35 9.97
C ASP A 9 2.98 -5.04 9.27
N GLY A 10 2.03 -4.31 9.85
CA GLY A 10 1.58 -3.03 9.29
C GLY A 10 2.72 -2.03 9.07
N TRP A 11 3.73 -2.00 9.94
CA TRP A 11 4.89 -1.12 9.79
C TRP A 11 5.73 -1.50 8.57
N THR A 12 5.99 -2.79 8.41
CA THR A 12 6.73 -3.34 7.28
C THR A 12 6.02 -3.02 5.96
N TYR A 13 4.69 -3.19 5.89
CA TYR A 13 3.91 -2.81 4.72
C TYR A 13 4.06 -1.33 4.38
N ASN A 14 3.87 -0.44 5.36
CA ASN A 14 4.01 1.01 5.14
C ASN A 14 5.39 1.37 4.58
N ILE A 15 6.47 0.81 5.12
CA ILE A 15 7.83 1.08 4.65
C ILE A 15 8.02 0.65 3.18
N ILE A 16 7.63 -0.58 2.85
CA ILE A 16 7.85 -1.12 1.50
C ILE A 16 6.96 -0.42 0.48
N ILE A 17 5.70 -0.14 0.81
CA ILE A 17 4.75 0.58 -0.07
C ILE A 17 5.30 1.97 -0.43
N ARG A 18 5.73 2.76 0.56
CA ARG A 18 6.35 4.07 0.30
C ARG A 18 7.58 3.96 -0.59
N GLY A 19 8.44 2.98 -0.33
CA GLY A 19 9.61 2.72 -1.16
C GLY A 19 9.26 2.41 -2.62
N CYS A 20 8.22 1.58 -2.85
CA CYS A 20 7.73 1.29 -4.19
C CYS A 20 7.15 2.53 -4.88
N ILE A 21 6.34 3.34 -4.19
CA ILE A 21 5.77 4.58 -4.75
C ILE A 21 6.90 5.54 -5.17
N ASN A 22 7.88 5.76 -4.29
CA ASN A 22 9.01 6.65 -4.57
C ASN A 22 9.91 6.17 -5.72
N ASN A 23 9.95 4.86 -5.97
CA ASN A 23 10.68 4.27 -7.10
C ASN A 23 9.80 4.08 -8.34
N ASN A 24 8.58 4.65 -8.36
CA ASN A 24 7.62 4.53 -9.46
C ASN A 24 7.23 3.06 -9.79
N GLU A 25 7.33 2.16 -8.81
CA GLU A 25 6.95 0.74 -8.91
C GLU A 25 5.47 0.55 -8.57
N ILE A 26 4.60 1.24 -9.31
CA ILE A 26 3.19 1.44 -8.92
C ILE A 26 2.40 0.12 -8.83
N SER A 27 2.54 -0.77 -9.82
CA SER A 27 1.84 -2.05 -9.81
C SER A 27 2.22 -2.92 -8.60
N ARG A 28 3.47 -2.86 -8.16
CA ARG A 28 3.95 -3.56 -6.97
C ARG A 28 3.40 -2.92 -5.69
N ALA A 29 3.38 -1.59 -5.62
CA ALA A 29 2.78 -0.87 -4.50
C ALA A 29 1.30 -1.25 -4.33
N MET A 30 0.53 -1.30 -5.41
CA MET A 30 -0.88 -1.71 -5.39
C MET A 30 -1.07 -3.14 -4.87
N GLY A 31 -0.26 -4.09 -5.33
CA GLY A 31 -0.30 -5.46 -4.82
C GLY A 31 -0.01 -5.55 -3.32
N LEU A 32 0.93 -4.75 -2.81
CA LEU A 32 1.24 -4.68 -1.38
C LEU A 32 0.13 -4.03 -0.57
N ILE A 33 -0.52 -2.99 -1.09
CA ILE A 33 -1.69 -2.36 -0.47
C ILE A 33 -2.82 -3.38 -0.31
N HIS A 34 -3.10 -4.17 -1.36
CA HIS A 34 -4.11 -5.23 -1.29
C HIS A 34 -3.78 -6.26 -0.21
N GLN A 35 -2.55 -6.77 -0.21
CA GLN A 35 -2.09 -7.74 0.80
C GLN A 35 -2.14 -7.18 2.23
N MET A 36 -1.82 -5.90 2.41
CA MET A 36 -1.89 -5.22 3.71
C MET A 36 -3.32 -5.27 4.28
N VAL A 37 -4.31 -4.96 3.44
CA VAL A 37 -5.73 -4.97 3.79
C VAL A 37 -6.23 -6.38 4.05
N GLU A 38 -5.88 -7.35 3.20
CA GLU A 38 -6.19 -8.77 3.42
C GLU A 38 -5.58 -9.32 4.72
N SER A 39 -4.44 -8.78 5.12
CA SER A 39 -3.75 -9.14 6.37
C SER A 39 -4.30 -8.40 7.60
N GLY A 40 -5.33 -7.56 7.44
CA GLY A 40 -5.97 -6.83 8.54
C GLY A 40 -5.22 -5.60 9.00
N PHE A 41 -4.26 -5.10 8.21
CA PHE A 41 -3.53 -3.87 8.49
C PHE A 41 -4.05 -2.70 7.65
N SER A 42 -3.79 -1.48 8.12
CA SER A 42 -4.16 -0.24 7.44
C SER A 42 -2.94 0.64 7.20
N ALA A 43 -2.90 1.30 6.05
CA ALA A 43 -1.90 2.32 5.75
C ALA A 43 -1.97 3.44 6.82
N ASP A 44 -0.81 3.94 7.23
CA ASP A 44 -0.75 5.11 8.12
C ASP A 44 -0.93 6.41 7.32
N ALA A 45 -1.04 7.54 8.03
CA ALA A 45 -1.35 8.83 7.42
C ALA A 45 -0.39 9.22 6.29
N MET A 46 0.92 9.02 6.47
CA MET A 46 1.92 9.37 5.46
C MET A 46 1.85 8.43 4.24
N THR A 47 1.58 7.14 4.45
CA THR A 47 1.40 6.22 3.32
C THR A 47 0.11 6.51 2.57
N VAL A 48 -0.97 6.89 3.27
CA VAL A 48 -2.24 7.32 2.65
C VAL A 48 -2.06 8.58 1.81
N GLU A 49 -1.31 9.57 2.30
CA GLU A 49 -0.99 10.79 1.54
C GLU A 49 -0.33 10.46 0.20
N LEU A 50 0.68 9.59 0.19
CA LEU A 50 1.34 9.15 -1.04
C LEU A 50 0.40 8.37 -1.98
N ILE A 51 -0.50 7.57 -1.43
CA ILE A 51 -1.50 6.85 -2.23
C ILE A 51 -2.48 7.84 -2.88
N ILE A 52 -2.91 8.87 -2.16
CA ILE A 52 -3.78 9.93 -2.70
C ILE A 52 -3.06 10.71 -3.79
N ASP A 53 -1.79 11.08 -3.58
CA ASP A 53 -0.99 11.76 -4.60
C ASP A 53 -0.84 10.91 -5.86
N LEU A 54 -0.57 9.62 -5.70
CA LEU A 54 -0.51 8.66 -6.81
C LEU A 54 -1.84 8.62 -7.59
N LEU A 55 -2.95 8.51 -6.87
CA LEU A 55 -4.31 8.49 -7.42
C LEU A 55 -4.77 9.82 -8.03
N SER A 56 -4.15 10.92 -7.64
CA SER A 56 -4.46 12.25 -8.15
C SER A 56 -3.67 12.58 -9.41
N ASN A 57 -2.48 11.98 -9.57
CA ASN A 57 -1.62 12.16 -10.73
C ASN A 57 -1.93 11.19 -11.87
N ASP A 58 -2.45 10.00 -11.58
CA ASP A 58 -3.04 9.08 -12.57
C ASP A 58 -4.57 9.12 -12.44
N LYS A 59 -5.32 9.22 -13.54
CA LYS A 59 -6.80 9.27 -13.52
C LYS A 59 -7.32 8.14 -12.61
N VAL A 60 -7.81 8.53 -11.42
CA VAL A 60 -8.29 7.67 -10.33
C VAL A 60 -8.83 6.34 -10.85
N ASP A 61 -8.13 5.25 -10.54
CA ASP A 61 -8.72 3.92 -10.65
C ASP A 61 -9.86 3.85 -9.61
N PRO A 62 -11.13 3.74 -10.05
CA PRO A 62 -12.28 3.76 -9.15
C PRO A 62 -12.22 2.68 -8.06
N ASP A 63 -11.48 1.60 -8.31
CA ASP A 63 -11.37 0.45 -7.43
C ASP A 63 -10.53 0.72 -6.16
N LEU A 64 -9.79 1.84 -6.11
CA LEU A 64 -8.96 2.23 -4.96
C LEU A 64 -9.66 3.17 -3.98
N LEU A 65 -10.80 3.77 -4.37
CA LEU A 65 -11.62 4.64 -3.51
C LEU A 65 -12.12 3.96 -2.21
N PRO A 66 -12.45 2.66 -2.18
CA PRO A 66 -12.91 2.00 -0.95
C PRO A 66 -11.82 1.89 0.12
N LEU A 67 -10.54 1.92 -0.27
CA LEU A 67 -9.41 1.75 0.65
C LEU A 67 -9.16 2.99 1.52
N LEU A 68 -9.68 4.14 1.12
CA LEU A 68 -9.55 5.41 1.83
C LEU A 68 -10.66 5.65 2.85
N LYS A 69 -11.76 4.91 2.76
CA LYS A 69 -12.88 5.01 3.70
C LYS A 69 -12.64 4.08 4.88
N ASN A 70 -11.86 4.54 5.85
CA ASN A 70 -12.02 4.23 7.28
C ASN A 70 -10.97 5.05 8.05
N SER A 71 -11.38 6.22 8.53
CA SER A 71 -10.69 7.02 9.54
C SER A 71 -11.47 6.96 10.84
#